data_AF-A0AAN2A655-F1
#
_entry.id   AF-A0AAN2A655-F1
#
_cell.length_a   1.000
_cell.length_b   1.000
_cell.length_c   1.000
_cell.angle_alpha   90.00
_cell.angle_beta   90.00
_cell.angle_gamma   90.00
#
_symmetry.space_group_name_H-M   'P 1'
#
loop_
_entity.id
_entity.type
_entity.pdbx_description
1 polymer ?
#
loop_
_entity_poly.entity_id
_entity_poly.type
_entity_poly.pdbx_seq_one_letter_code
_entity_poly.pdbx_strand_id
1 'polypeptide(L)'
;MELDTEKRQKVLSKLREQQGAGGAGRLYAVVDASRAPMIIPPALQAMTDKVACLYRGNALEEFGDDTAWVAEMTSDESVLQWLIDEGFGKRWSVFLRTSHALEDVVRHLRKFTVVKDNEGTIHFFRYYDPRTLRQYLPVLTSEQAAVFFKGIECFYCENDLKAGELLKFRFEGGIVHREVVLPSGGTGQAKAVERALS
;
A
#
# COMPACT_ATOMS: atom_id res chain seq x y z
N MET A 1 1.50 14.93 14.67
CA MET A 1 2.65 14.61 15.52
C MET A 1 3.69 13.99 14.62
N GLU A 2 4.86 14.61 14.49
CA GLU A 2 5.94 14.09 13.66
C GLU A 2 6.42 12.75 14.25
N LEU A 3 6.65 11.76 13.39
CA LEU A 3 7.14 10.46 13.84
C LEU A 3 8.59 10.61 14.31
N ASP A 4 8.97 10.01 15.44
CA ASP A 4 10.36 10.01 15.84
C ASP A 4 11.21 9.10 14.92
N THR A 5 12.51 9.39 14.83
CA THR A 5 13.46 8.69 13.97
C THR A 5 13.53 7.19 14.27
N GLU A 6 13.43 6.81 15.56
CA GLU A 6 13.48 5.41 15.97
C GLU A 6 12.30 4.61 15.40
N LYS A 7 11.09 5.17 15.43
CA LYS A 7 9.89 4.55 14.84
C LYS A 7 10.01 4.42 13.33
N ARG A 8 10.51 5.45 12.62
CA ARG A 8 10.73 5.37 11.16
C ARG A 8 11.68 4.21 10.83
N GLN A 9 12.78 4.10 11.58
CA GLN A 9 13.75 3.01 11.39
C GLN A 9 13.14 1.62 11.66
N LYS A 10 12.25 1.50 12.65
CA LYS A 10 11.51 0.25 12.91
C LYS A 10 10.56 -0.11 11.78
N VAL A 11 9.80 0.86 11.24
CA VAL A 11 8.91 0.64 10.09
C VAL A 11 9.71 0.19 8.87
N LEU A 12 10.79 0.91 8.55
CA LEU A 12 11.68 0.61 7.45
C LEU A 12 12.27 -0.80 7.57
N SER A 13 12.82 -1.13 8.74
CA SER A 13 13.35 -2.47 9.02
C SER A 13 12.29 -3.56 8.81
N LYS A 14 11.04 -3.29 9.25
CA LYS A 14 9.95 -4.27 9.13
C LYS A 14 9.55 -4.52 7.67
N LEU A 15 9.56 -3.48 6.83
CA LEU A 15 9.26 -3.61 5.40
C LEU A 15 10.41 -4.26 4.62
N ARG A 16 11.68 -3.95 4.97
CA ARG A 16 12.88 -4.61 4.41
C ARG A 16 12.84 -6.13 4.60
N GLU A 17 12.43 -6.61 5.77
CA GLU A 17 12.22 -8.04 6.02
C GLU A 17 11.28 -8.67 4.97
N GLN A 18 10.28 -7.94 4.48
CA GLN A 18 9.32 -8.45 3.50
C GLN A 18 9.86 -8.46 2.07
N GLN A 19 10.87 -7.63 1.78
CA GLN A 19 11.59 -7.65 0.52
C GLN A 19 12.54 -8.85 0.42
N GLY A 20 13.17 -9.24 1.53
CA GLY A 20 14.14 -10.34 1.61
C GLY A 20 13.60 -11.69 2.10
N ALA A 21 12.41 -11.76 2.70
CA ALA A 21 11.87 -13.02 3.22
C ALA A 21 11.54 -13.99 2.06
N GLY A 22 12.30 -15.09 2.01
CA GLY A 22 12.49 -15.99 0.86
C GLY A 22 11.25 -16.40 0.05
N GLY A 23 11.52 -16.76 -1.21
CA GLY A 23 10.53 -17.03 -2.25
C GLY A 23 10.68 -16.07 -3.43
N ALA A 24 9.76 -16.15 -4.41
CA ALA A 24 9.72 -15.24 -5.57
C ALA A 24 8.94 -13.93 -5.30
N GLY A 25 8.54 -13.68 -4.05
CA GLY A 25 7.74 -12.53 -3.65
C GLY A 25 8.53 -11.22 -3.68
N ARG A 26 7.92 -10.16 -4.20
CA ARG A 26 8.47 -8.81 -4.32
C ARG A 26 7.62 -7.84 -3.52
N LEU A 27 8.24 -6.79 -3.01
CA LEU A 27 7.55 -5.70 -2.32
C LEU A 27 7.33 -4.54 -3.30
N TYR A 28 6.11 -4.02 -3.34
CA TYR A 28 5.76 -2.83 -4.10
C TYR A 28 5.14 -1.78 -3.19
N ALA A 29 5.31 -0.52 -3.55
CA ALA A 29 4.56 0.60 -2.98
C ALA A 29 3.55 1.11 -4.02
N VAL A 30 2.31 1.35 -3.60
CA VAL A 30 1.31 2.10 -4.35
C VAL A 30 1.23 3.47 -3.70
N VAL A 31 1.72 4.48 -4.42
CA VAL A 31 2.01 5.82 -3.91
C VAL A 31 1.00 6.81 -4.49
N ASP A 32 0.29 7.50 -3.61
CA ASP A 32 -0.74 8.49 -3.93
C ASP A 32 -0.10 9.83 -4.34
N ALA A 33 0.03 10.08 -5.65
CA ALA A 33 0.66 11.29 -6.17
C ALA A 33 -0.09 12.56 -5.74
N SER A 34 -1.41 12.48 -5.54
CA SER A 34 -2.20 13.65 -5.15
C SER A 34 -1.80 14.22 -3.77
N ARG A 35 -1.02 13.47 -2.98
CA ARG A 35 -0.51 13.92 -1.67
C ARG A 35 0.64 14.92 -1.80
N ALA A 36 1.40 14.83 -2.89
CA ALA A 36 2.43 15.79 -3.26
C ALA A 36 2.65 15.75 -4.78
N PRO A 37 1.71 16.35 -5.57
CA PRO A 37 1.65 16.20 -7.04
C PRO A 37 2.95 16.58 -7.76
N MET A 38 3.62 17.63 -7.27
CA MET A 38 4.85 18.16 -7.85
C MET A 38 6.13 17.44 -7.39
N ILE A 39 6.03 16.52 -6.42
CA ILE A 39 7.19 15.87 -5.80
C ILE A 39 7.18 14.37 -6.11
N ILE A 40 6.04 13.70 -5.92
CA ILE A 40 5.99 12.24 -5.93
C ILE A 40 6.31 11.64 -7.30
N PRO A 41 5.61 11.98 -8.41
CA PRO A 41 5.92 11.38 -9.70
C PRO A 41 7.36 11.66 -10.16
N PRO A 42 7.87 12.91 -10.12
CA PRO A 42 9.25 13.20 -10.52
C PRO A 42 10.29 12.47 -9.67
N ALA A 43 10.11 12.40 -8.34
CA ALA A 43 11.05 11.73 -7.45
C ALA A 43 11.09 10.22 -7.72
N LEU A 44 9.94 9.57 -7.87
CA LEU A 44 9.88 8.14 -8.19
C LEU A 44 10.56 7.82 -9.52
N GLN A 45 10.26 8.60 -10.57
CA GLN A 45 10.84 8.42 -11.89
C GLN A 45 12.35 8.70 -11.93
N ALA A 46 12.86 9.57 -11.06
CA ALA A 46 14.30 9.82 -10.94
C ALA A 46 15.04 8.70 -10.18
N MET A 47 14.38 8.05 -9.22
CA MET A 47 15.01 7.03 -8.38
C MET A 47 14.98 5.61 -8.97
N THR A 48 14.02 5.27 -9.83
CA THR A 48 13.90 3.90 -10.36
C THR A 48 13.24 3.82 -11.74
N ASP A 49 13.62 2.82 -12.53
CA ASP A 49 12.94 2.42 -13.76
C ASP A 49 11.80 1.42 -13.49
N LYS A 50 11.72 0.83 -12.29
CA LYS A 50 10.68 -0.13 -11.87
C LYS A 50 9.47 0.58 -11.29
N VAL A 51 8.96 1.56 -12.02
CA VAL A 51 7.80 2.36 -11.64
C VAL A 51 6.83 2.52 -12.80
N ALA A 52 5.53 2.46 -12.50
CA ALA A 52 4.48 2.69 -13.48
C ALA A 52 3.22 3.29 -12.84
N CYS A 53 2.59 4.22 -13.53
CA CYS A 53 1.32 4.81 -13.11
C CYS A 53 0.15 3.83 -13.33
N LEU A 54 -0.89 3.95 -12.48
CA LEU A 54 -2.16 3.24 -12.71
C LEU A 54 -2.89 3.75 -13.97
N TYR A 55 -2.64 4.97 -14.42
CA TYR A 55 -3.15 5.49 -15.69
C TYR A 55 -2.11 5.35 -16.81
N ARG A 56 -2.57 5.33 -18.06
CA ARG A 56 -1.74 5.16 -19.28
C ARG A 56 -2.23 6.10 -20.39
N GLY A 57 -1.36 6.40 -21.34
CA GLY A 57 -1.68 7.26 -22.50
C GLY A 57 -2.10 8.66 -22.05
N ASN A 58 -3.08 9.26 -22.71
CA ASN A 58 -3.52 10.63 -22.41
C ASN A 58 -3.96 10.81 -20.94
N ALA A 59 -4.59 9.81 -20.32
CA ALA A 59 -4.98 9.89 -18.92
C ALA A 59 -3.79 9.94 -17.95
N LEU A 60 -2.63 9.43 -18.35
CA LEU A 60 -1.39 9.58 -17.58
C LEU A 60 -0.87 11.02 -17.68
N GLU A 61 -0.91 11.61 -18.88
CA GLU A 61 -0.45 12.99 -19.09
C GLU A 61 -1.32 14.00 -18.35
N GLU A 62 -2.63 13.74 -18.30
CA GLU A 62 -3.61 14.65 -17.71
C GLU A 62 -3.77 14.48 -16.19
N PHE A 63 -3.69 13.25 -15.68
CA PHE A 63 -4.02 12.93 -14.27
C PHE A 63 -2.90 12.20 -13.53
N GLY A 64 -1.69 12.16 -14.10
CA GLY A 64 -0.56 11.44 -13.52
C GLY A 64 -0.15 11.96 -12.14
N ASP A 65 -0.43 13.21 -11.83
CA ASP A 65 -0.13 13.86 -10.55
C ASP A 65 -1.32 13.83 -9.55
N ASP A 66 -2.50 13.39 -9.98
CA ASP A 66 -3.72 13.16 -9.17
C ASP A 66 -4.20 11.69 -9.24
N THR A 67 -3.26 10.76 -9.21
CA THR A 67 -3.54 9.31 -9.20
C THR A 67 -2.47 8.56 -8.41
N ALA A 68 -2.44 7.23 -8.50
CA ALA A 68 -1.40 6.44 -7.86
C ALA A 68 -0.36 5.87 -8.84
N TRP A 69 0.88 5.81 -8.35
CA TRP A 69 2.01 5.18 -9.00
C TRP A 69 2.41 3.91 -8.25
N VAL A 70 2.85 2.89 -8.97
CA VAL A 70 3.32 1.62 -8.39
C VAL A 70 4.82 1.54 -8.62
N ALA A 71 5.60 1.43 -7.55
CA ALA A 71 7.05 1.25 -7.60
C ALA A 71 7.45 -0.08 -6.96
N GLU A 72 8.36 -0.83 -7.59
CA GLU A 72 8.99 -2.02 -7.01
C GLU A 72 10.10 -1.60 -6.04
N MET A 73 10.16 -2.22 -4.85
CA MET A 73 11.25 -1.98 -3.90
C MET A 73 12.46 -2.84 -4.31
N THR A 74 13.45 -2.20 -4.92
CA THR A 74 14.71 -2.79 -5.38
C THR A 74 15.74 -2.87 -4.27
N SER A 75 16.82 -3.62 -4.48
CA SER A 75 17.88 -3.83 -3.48
C SER A 75 18.68 -2.59 -3.10
N ASP A 76 18.60 -1.50 -3.88
CA ASP A 76 19.19 -0.20 -3.50
C ASP A 76 18.37 0.54 -2.43
N GLU A 77 17.12 0.12 -2.22
CA GLU A 77 16.19 0.61 -1.18
C GLU A 77 15.89 2.12 -1.20
N SER A 78 16.32 2.86 -2.23
CA SER A 78 16.23 4.32 -2.27
C SER A 78 14.78 4.81 -2.19
N VAL A 79 13.90 4.15 -2.95
CA VAL A 79 12.46 4.45 -2.96
C VAL A 79 11.84 4.13 -1.60
N LEU A 80 12.18 2.99 -0.99
CA LEU A 80 11.62 2.59 0.30
C LEU A 80 12.04 3.57 1.39
N GLN A 81 13.34 3.91 1.46
CA GLN A 81 13.88 4.86 2.42
C GLN A 81 13.16 6.22 2.30
N TRP A 82 13.06 6.76 1.08
CA TRP A 82 12.39 8.03 0.82
C TRP A 82 10.91 8.01 1.22
N LEU A 83 10.17 6.95 0.88
CA LEU A 83 8.76 6.81 1.26
C LEU A 83 8.57 6.78 2.78
N ILE A 84 9.51 6.19 3.53
CA ILE A 84 9.43 6.15 5.00
C ILE A 84 9.81 7.48 5.64
N ASP A 85 10.87 8.11 5.16
CA ASP A 85 11.35 9.38 5.73
C ASP A 85 10.36 10.51 5.47
N GLU A 86 9.90 10.64 4.22
CA GLU A 86 9.08 11.75 3.78
C GLU A 86 7.58 11.45 3.84
N GLY A 87 7.17 10.21 3.59
CA GLY A 87 5.77 9.87 3.34
C GLY A 87 5.03 9.18 4.49
N PHE A 88 5.74 8.52 5.40
CA PHE A 88 5.10 7.77 6.49
C PHE A 88 4.48 8.71 7.53
N GLY A 89 3.24 8.43 7.92
CA GLY A 89 2.36 9.30 8.69
C GLY A 89 1.66 10.38 7.86
N LYS A 90 1.99 10.53 6.57
CA LYS A 90 1.38 11.51 5.66
C LYS A 90 0.44 10.87 4.62
N ARG A 91 0.11 9.59 4.77
CA ARG A 91 -0.78 8.83 3.88
C ARG A 91 -0.31 8.78 2.43
N TRP A 92 1.00 8.78 2.21
CA TRP A 92 1.58 8.74 0.87
C TRP A 92 1.45 7.39 0.19
N SER A 93 1.51 6.29 0.94
CA SER A 93 1.61 4.97 0.32
C SER A 93 0.96 3.85 1.12
N VAL A 94 0.55 2.83 0.38
CA VAL A 94 0.32 1.48 0.87
C VAL A 94 1.36 0.57 0.21
N PHE A 95 1.77 -0.49 0.90
CA PHE A 95 2.70 -1.47 0.37
C PHE A 95 1.97 -2.79 0.13
N LEU A 96 2.45 -3.59 -0.82
CA LEU A 96 1.93 -4.94 -1.06
C LEU A 96 3.06 -5.89 -1.40
N ARG A 97 2.88 -7.16 -1.06
CA ARG A 97 3.79 -8.25 -1.41
C ARG A 97 3.12 -9.24 -2.34
N THR A 98 3.79 -9.60 -3.42
CA THR A 98 3.28 -10.50 -4.46
C THR A 98 4.41 -11.09 -5.29
N SER A 99 4.21 -12.27 -5.88
CA SER A 99 5.11 -12.85 -6.88
C SER A 99 4.92 -12.27 -8.29
N HIS A 100 3.93 -11.40 -8.50
CA HIS A 100 3.68 -10.76 -9.79
C HIS A 100 4.78 -9.76 -10.17
N ALA A 101 5.03 -9.64 -11.47
CA ALA A 101 5.86 -8.57 -12.02
C ALA A 101 5.09 -7.25 -12.04
N LEU A 102 5.80 -6.11 -12.07
CA LEU A 102 5.23 -4.77 -12.00
C LEU A 102 4.03 -4.56 -12.94
N GLU A 103 4.12 -5.02 -14.19
CA GLU A 103 3.05 -4.84 -15.16
C GLU A 103 1.76 -5.57 -14.74
N ASP A 104 1.89 -6.78 -14.20
CA ASP A 104 0.77 -7.57 -13.70
C ASP A 104 0.16 -6.94 -12.45
N VAL A 105 1.00 -6.40 -11.55
CA VAL A 105 0.55 -5.67 -10.36
C VAL A 105 -0.28 -4.45 -10.77
N VAL A 106 0.25 -3.61 -11.66
CA VAL A 106 -0.48 -2.43 -12.17
C VAL A 106 -1.78 -2.85 -12.85
N ARG A 107 -1.74 -3.87 -13.72
CA ARG A 107 -2.93 -4.36 -14.42
C ARG A 107 -4.00 -4.88 -13.46
N HIS A 108 -3.59 -5.57 -12.39
CA HIS A 108 -4.50 -6.05 -11.36
C HIS A 108 -5.12 -4.90 -10.57
N LEU A 109 -4.29 -4.03 -10.03
CA LEU A 109 -4.66 -2.88 -9.21
C LEU A 109 -5.58 -1.87 -9.92
N ARG A 110 -5.39 -1.67 -11.22
CA ARG A 110 -6.23 -0.79 -12.04
C ARG A 110 -7.70 -1.19 -12.10
N LYS A 111 -8.03 -2.47 -11.85
CA LYS A 111 -9.43 -2.94 -11.88
C LYS A 111 -10.27 -2.36 -10.74
N PHE A 112 -9.62 -1.87 -9.69
CA PHE A 112 -10.27 -1.45 -8.46
C PHE A 112 -10.27 0.08 -8.28
N THR A 113 -9.82 0.87 -9.25
CA THR A 113 -9.81 2.35 -9.12
C THR A 113 -11.20 2.96 -9.26
N VAL A 114 -12.15 2.21 -9.82
CA VAL A 114 -13.52 2.64 -10.06
C VAL A 114 -14.48 1.61 -9.47
N VAL A 115 -15.40 2.05 -8.62
CA VAL A 115 -16.51 1.25 -8.10
C VAL A 115 -17.83 1.89 -8.53
N LYS A 116 -18.88 1.08 -8.66
CA LYS A 116 -20.24 1.55 -8.91
C LYS A 116 -21.09 1.29 -7.69
N ASP A 117 -21.90 2.27 -7.30
CA ASP A 117 -22.89 2.06 -6.25
C ASP A 117 -24.18 1.42 -6.80
N ASN A 118 -25.15 1.21 -5.90
CA ASN A 118 -26.43 0.58 -6.23
C ASN A 118 -27.29 1.40 -7.21
N GLU A 119 -27.03 2.70 -7.34
CA GLU A 119 -27.72 3.60 -8.26
C GLU A 119 -26.99 3.69 -9.62
N GLY A 120 -25.83 3.03 -9.74
CA GLY A 120 -24.99 3.04 -10.94
C GLY A 120 -24.03 4.22 -11.01
N THR A 121 -23.96 5.05 -9.97
CA THR A 121 -23.00 6.16 -9.89
C THR A 121 -21.59 5.62 -9.74
N ILE A 122 -20.68 6.19 -10.53
CA ILE A 122 -19.26 5.84 -10.53
C ILE A 122 -18.55 6.62 -9.42
N HIS A 123 -17.86 5.90 -8.55
CA HIS A 123 -16.99 6.44 -7.50
C HIS A 123 -15.54 6.01 -7.73
N PHE A 124 -14.60 6.91 -7.44
CA PHE A 124 -13.18 6.56 -7.43
C PHE A 124 -12.81 5.91 -6.10
N PHE A 125 -12.40 4.63 -6.17
CA PHE A 125 -11.98 3.89 -4.99
C PHE A 125 -10.46 4.03 -4.79
N ARG A 126 -10.09 4.99 -3.95
CA ARG A 126 -8.70 5.29 -3.59
C ARG A 126 -8.17 4.29 -2.56
N TYR A 127 -8.16 3.00 -2.88
CA TYR A 127 -7.65 1.95 -1.99
C TYR A 127 -6.17 2.14 -1.62
N TYR A 128 -5.43 2.92 -2.40
CA TYR A 128 -4.03 3.26 -2.14
C TYR A 128 -3.86 4.35 -1.07
N ASP A 129 -4.94 4.89 -0.53
CA ASP A 129 -4.91 5.70 0.67
C ASP A 129 -5.00 4.80 1.93
N PRO A 130 -4.06 4.91 2.90
CA PRO A 130 -4.05 4.07 4.09
C PRO A 130 -5.33 4.09 4.94
N ARG A 131 -6.03 5.22 5.01
CA ARG A 131 -7.32 5.31 5.73
C ARG A 131 -8.40 4.54 4.99
N THR A 132 -8.52 4.78 3.68
CA THR A 132 -9.46 4.05 2.83
C THR A 132 -9.20 2.55 2.90
N LEU A 133 -7.95 2.10 2.71
CA LEU A 133 -7.61 0.69 2.76
C LEU A 133 -8.00 0.05 4.10
N ARG A 134 -7.68 0.70 5.22
CA ARG A 134 -8.02 0.20 6.56
C ARG A 134 -9.53 0.09 6.78
N GLN A 135 -10.31 1.03 6.24
CA GLN A 135 -11.76 1.05 6.41
C GLN A 135 -12.46 0.02 5.51
N TYR A 136 -11.99 -0.15 4.28
CA TYR A 136 -12.68 -0.97 3.28
C TYR A 136 -12.31 -2.45 3.31
N LEU A 137 -11.03 -2.80 3.50
CA LEU A 137 -10.62 -4.21 3.51
C LEU A 137 -11.41 -5.07 4.52
N PRO A 138 -11.74 -4.56 5.73
CA PRO A 138 -12.53 -5.33 6.67
C PRO A 138 -13.97 -5.61 6.28
N VAL A 139 -14.57 -4.76 5.44
CA VAL A 139 -16.00 -4.83 5.10
C VAL A 139 -16.24 -5.44 3.71
N LEU A 140 -15.19 -5.82 2.98
CA LEU A 140 -15.33 -6.57 1.74
C LEU A 140 -15.99 -7.92 2.02
N THR A 141 -16.89 -8.36 1.14
CA THR A 141 -17.38 -9.74 1.17
C THR A 141 -16.22 -10.71 0.87
N SER A 142 -16.38 -11.99 1.25
CA SER A 142 -15.37 -13.02 0.96
C SER A 142 -15.03 -13.09 -0.53
N GLU A 143 -16.01 -12.91 -1.42
CA GLU A 143 -15.84 -12.92 -2.87
C GLU A 143 -15.09 -11.68 -3.35
N GLN A 144 -15.45 -10.49 -2.85
CA GLN A 144 -14.76 -9.25 -3.18
C GLN A 144 -13.30 -9.27 -2.72
N ALA A 145 -13.06 -9.74 -1.50
CA ALA A 145 -11.72 -9.90 -0.94
C ALA A 145 -10.90 -10.94 -1.74
N ALA A 146 -11.49 -12.07 -2.11
CA ALA A 146 -10.82 -13.08 -2.94
C ALA A 146 -10.38 -12.52 -4.30
N VAL A 147 -11.20 -11.66 -4.91
CA VAL A 147 -10.84 -10.98 -6.16
C VAL A 147 -9.76 -9.92 -5.92
N PHE A 148 -9.86 -9.12 -4.86
CA PHE A 148 -8.91 -8.05 -4.54
C PHE A 148 -7.51 -8.59 -4.21
N PHE A 149 -7.44 -9.65 -3.40
CA PHE A 149 -6.20 -10.32 -3.00
C PHE A 149 -5.69 -11.34 -4.01
N LYS A 150 -6.32 -11.51 -5.18
CA LYS A 150 -5.89 -12.51 -6.17
C LYS A 150 -4.44 -12.28 -6.58
N GLY A 151 -3.56 -13.20 -6.19
CA GLY A 151 -2.13 -13.13 -6.45
C GLY A 151 -1.35 -12.17 -5.54
N ILE A 152 -1.99 -11.55 -4.55
CA ILE A 152 -1.36 -10.67 -3.55
C ILE A 152 -1.33 -11.40 -2.22
N GLU A 153 -0.13 -11.55 -1.65
CA GLU A 153 0.06 -12.25 -0.37
C GLU A 153 -0.45 -11.41 0.80
N CYS A 154 -0.14 -10.12 0.80
CA CYS A 154 -0.54 -9.19 1.84
C CYS A 154 -0.38 -7.73 1.43
N PHE A 155 -1.11 -6.86 2.14
CA PHE A 155 -0.91 -5.41 2.11
C PHE A 155 -0.37 -4.91 3.44
N TYR A 156 0.34 -3.79 3.41
CA TYR A 156 0.77 -3.03 4.57
C TYR A 156 0.39 -1.56 4.43
N CYS A 157 0.01 -0.93 5.53
CA CYS A 157 -0.19 0.52 5.55
C CYS A 157 0.02 1.09 6.95
N GLU A 158 0.29 2.38 7.02
CA GLU A 158 0.28 3.10 8.30
C GLU A 158 -1.10 3.08 8.95
N ASN A 159 -1.12 3.07 10.29
CA ASN A 159 -2.34 3.30 11.03
C ASN A 159 -2.57 4.79 11.27
N ASP A 160 -3.47 5.43 10.50
CA ASP A 160 -3.77 6.86 10.70
C ASP A 160 -4.50 7.17 12.02
N LEU A 161 -4.92 6.16 12.79
CA LEU A 161 -5.50 6.33 14.14
C LEU A 161 -4.43 6.28 15.25
N LYS A 162 -3.28 5.64 14.99
CA LYS A 162 -2.18 5.47 15.96
C LYS A 162 -0.85 5.63 15.25
N ALA A 163 -0.30 6.85 15.33
CA ALA A 163 0.94 7.20 14.68
C ALA A 163 2.07 6.22 15.01
N GLY A 164 2.76 5.75 13.98
CA GLY A 164 3.89 4.82 14.10
C GLY A 164 3.52 3.36 14.07
N GLU A 165 2.23 3.02 14.05
CA GLU A 165 1.82 1.64 13.82
C GLU A 165 1.84 1.28 12.33
N LEU A 166 2.30 0.06 12.06
CA LEU A 166 2.21 -0.57 10.74
C LEU A 166 1.19 -1.70 10.82
N LEU A 167 0.18 -1.63 9.96
CA LEU A 167 -0.84 -2.66 9.80
C LEU A 167 -0.43 -3.62 8.69
N LYS A 168 -0.81 -4.88 8.83
CA LYS A 168 -0.74 -5.91 7.79
C LYS A 168 -2.14 -6.48 7.56
N PHE A 169 -2.51 -6.62 6.30
CA PHE A 169 -3.74 -7.28 5.87
C PHE A 169 -3.43 -8.51 5.03
N ARG A 170 -4.11 -9.62 5.30
CA ARG A 170 -4.01 -10.87 4.54
C ARG A 170 -5.40 -11.43 4.29
N PHE A 171 -5.56 -12.21 3.24
CA PHE A 171 -6.80 -12.94 2.98
C PHE A 171 -6.55 -14.44 3.08
N GLU A 172 -7.19 -15.11 4.04
CA GLU A 172 -7.00 -16.53 4.31
C GLU A 172 -8.30 -17.13 4.85
N GLY A 173 -8.67 -18.32 4.37
CA GLY A 173 -9.88 -19.01 4.81
C GLY A 173 -11.18 -18.25 4.51
N GLY A 174 -11.19 -17.40 3.46
CA GLY A 174 -12.37 -16.60 3.09
C GLY A 174 -12.55 -15.34 3.94
N ILE A 175 -11.57 -14.96 4.75
CA ILE A 175 -11.65 -13.83 5.69
C ILE A 175 -10.42 -12.93 5.51
N VAL A 176 -10.64 -11.61 5.62
CA VAL A 176 -9.55 -10.64 5.72
C VAL A 176 -9.08 -10.56 7.18
N HIS A 177 -7.81 -10.87 7.38
CA HIS A 177 -7.11 -10.79 8.66
C HIS A 177 -6.37 -9.47 8.77
N ARG A 178 -6.49 -8.79 9.91
CA ARG A 178 -5.73 -7.57 10.23
C ARG A 178 -4.80 -7.83 11.41
N GLU A 179 -3.56 -7.40 11.28
CA GLU A 179 -2.53 -7.53 12.31
C GLU A 179 -1.77 -6.20 12.48
N VAL A 180 -1.48 -5.81 13.72
CA VAL A 180 -0.55 -4.70 14.01
C VAL A 180 0.86 -5.29 14.10
N VAL A 181 1.62 -5.20 13.00
CA VAL A 181 2.96 -5.80 12.89
C VAL A 181 4.06 -4.93 13.49
N LEU A 182 3.75 -3.66 13.77
CA LEU A 182 4.58 -2.78 14.58
C LEU A 182 3.66 -1.93 15.47
N PRO A 183 3.65 -2.11 16.80
CA PRO A 183 2.84 -1.30 17.72
C PRO A 183 3.48 0.05 18.02
N SER A 184 2.66 1.03 18.43
CA SER A 184 3.09 2.40 18.76
C SER A 184 3.97 2.50 20.02
N GLY A 185 3.92 1.50 20.91
CA GLY A 185 4.78 1.36 22.08
C GLY A 185 5.88 0.30 21.86
N GLY A 186 7.14 0.67 22.12
CA GLY A 186 8.27 -0.26 21.99
C GLY A 186 8.11 -1.50 22.87
N THR A 187 8.39 -2.67 22.30
CA THR A 187 8.36 -4.04 22.90
C THR A 187 7.02 -4.78 22.99
N GLY A 188 5.96 -4.35 22.30
CA GLY A 188 4.76 -5.18 22.15
C GLY A 188 4.95 -6.30 21.11
N GLN A 189 4.76 -7.57 21.51
CA GLN A 189 4.48 -8.66 20.56
C GLN A 189 3.38 -8.23 19.58
N ALA A 190 3.43 -8.75 18.33
CA ALA A 190 2.34 -8.57 17.36
C ALA A 190 1.00 -8.82 18.06
N LYS A 191 0.15 -7.78 18.13
CA LYS A 191 -1.18 -7.93 18.73
C LYS A 191 -2.06 -8.70 17.77
N ALA A 192 -2.92 -9.54 18.36
CA ALA A 192 -3.71 -10.59 17.74
C ALA A 192 -4.24 -10.26 16.34
N VAL A 193 -4.25 -11.29 15.50
CA VAL A 193 -5.03 -11.32 14.27
C VAL A 193 -6.48 -11.08 14.64
N GLU A 194 -6.93 -9.85 14.45
CA GLU A 194 -8.32 -9.49 14.66
C GLU A 194 -9.06 -9.82 13.37
N ARG A 195 -10.14 -10.60 13.51
CA ARG A 195 -11.14 -10.70 12.45
C ARG A 195 -11.59 -9.27 12.15
N ALA A 196 -11.44 -8.86 10.90
CA ALA A 196 -12.17 -7.74 10.37
C ALA A 196 -13.67 -8.01 10.60
N LEU A 197 -14.25 -7.38 11.63
CA LEU A 197 -15.68 -7.45 11.86
C LEU A 197 -16.36 -6.52 10.85
N SER A 198 -17.26 -7.12 10.07
CA SER A 198 -18.26 -6.50 9.20
C SER A 198 -19.16 -5.55 9.97
#